data_AF-A0A7X7M7Y8-F1
#
_entry.id   AF-A0A7X7M7Y8-F1
#
_cell.length_a   1.000
_cell.length_b   1.000
_cell.length_c   1.000
_cell.angle_alpha   90.00
_cell.angle_beta   90.00
_cell.angle_gamma   90.00
#
_symmetry.space_group_name_H-M   'P 1'
#
loop_
_entity.id
_entity.type
_entity.pdbx_description
1 polymer ?
#
loop_
_entity_poly.entity_id
_entity_poly.type
_entity_poly.pdbx_seq_one_letter_code
_entity_poly.pdbx_strand_id
1 'polypeptide(L)'
;MNIEFIEALKDLEKERGIKMDVLIEAIEAALISAYKKHYGSSQNVRVEINRSTGEIHVIYRKDVVEEVTDPAVQMSLTEAQNYDPEFEVGDVFESEVTPRSFGRIAAQTAKHVVVQRIREAER
;
A
#
# COMPACT_ATOMS: atom_id res chain seq x y z
N MET A 1 -1.47 0.50 18.28
CA MET A 1 -1.83 1.93 18.28
C MET A 1 -2.28 2.34 16.88
N ASN A 2 -3.27 1.62 16.32
CA ASN A 2 -3.93 1.93 15.03
C ASN A 2 -5.40 1.44 15.01
N ILE A 3 -5.93 0.98 16.15
CA ILE A 3 -7.33 0.54 16.29
C ILE A 3 -8.27 1.76 16.27
N GLU A 4 -7.88 2.85 16.95
CA GLU A 4 -8.61 4.13 16.92
C GLU A 4 -8.82 4.67 15.51
N PHE A 5 -7.86 4.43 14.60
CA PHE A 5 -7.97 4.81 13.20
C PHE A 5 -9.07 4.01 12.48
N ILE A 6 -9.08 2.68 12.66
CA ILE A 6 -10.11 1.81 12.09
C ILE A 6 -11.49 2.15 12.67
N GLU A 7 -11.59 2.42 13.97
CA GLU A 7 -12.83 2.85 14.62
C GLU A 7 -13.34 4.16 14.02
N ALA A 8 -12.46 5.15 13.83
CA ALA A 8 -12.83 6.41 13.18
C ALA A 8 -13.35 6.21 11.74
N LEU A 9 -12.77 5.29 10.96
CA LEU A 9 -13.27 4.96 9.63
C LEU A 9 -14.67 4.29 9.67
N LYS A 10 -14.92 3.43 10.66
CA LYS A 10 -16.24 2.80 10.87
C LYS A 10 -17.30 3.81 11.29
N ASP A 11 -16.93 4.78 12.11
CA ASP A 11 -17.85 5.85 12.52
C ASP A 11 -18.21 6.74 11.33
N LEU A 12 -17.23 7.06 10.47
CA LEU A 12 -17.45 7.75 9.20
C LEU A 12 -18.43 7.02 8.27
N GLU A 13 -18.33 5.69 8.20
CA GLU A 13 -19.26 4.88 7.43
C GLU A 13 -20.68 4.98 7.97
N LYS A 14 -20.87 4.92 9.29
CA LYS A 14 -22.18 5.03 9.94
C LYS A 14 -22.79 6.43 9.82
N GLU A 15 -22.00 7.47 10.05
CA GLU A 15 -22.50 8.85 10.11
C GLU A 15 -22.74 9.44 8.72
N ARG A 16 -21.86 9.13 7.76
CA ARG A 16 -21.83 9.79 6.45
C ARG A 16 -22.12 8.85 5.28
N GLY A 17 -22.28 7.55 5.54
CA GLY A 17 -22.55 6.56 4.50
C GLY A 17 -21.36 6.26 3.58
N ILE A 18 -20.15 6.69 3.95
CA ILE A 18 -18.94 6.46 3.16
C ILE A 18 -18.37 5.10 3.54
N LYS A 19 -18.48 4.12 2.62
CA LYS A 19 -17.98 2.77 2.87
C LYS A 19 -16.51 2.77 3.30
N MET A 20 -16.19 2.01 4.35
CA MET A 20 -14.82 1.87 4.85
C MET A 20 -13.85 1.41 3.75
N ASP A 21 -14.28 0.51 2.88
CA ASP A 21 -13.46 0.00 1.76
C ASP A 21 -13.00 1.14 0.84
N VAL A 22 -13.89 2.07 0.49
CA VAL A 22 -13.58 3.21 -0.38
C VAL A 22 -12.59 4.17 0.31
N LEU A 23 -12.70 4.33 1.63
CA LEU A 23 -11.77 5.13 2.41
C LEU A 23 -10.38 4.47 2.44
N ILE A 24 -10.32 3.17 2.71
CA ILE A 24 -9.06 2.41 2.76
C ILE A 24 -8.36 2.46 1.40
N GLU A 25 -9.06 2.17 0.30
CA GLU A 25 -8.50 2.24 -1.06
C GLU A 25 -7.95 3.64 -1.38
N ALA A 26 -8.69 4.70 -1.00
CA ALA A 26 -8.24 6.07 -1.21
C ALA A 26 -6.97 6.39 -0.39
N ILE A 27 -6.89 5.87 0.84
CA ILE A 27 -5.74 6.06 1.71
C ILE A 27 -4.54 5.29 1.15
N GLU A 28 -4.70 4.02 0.75
CA GLU A 28 -3.66 3.21 0.12
C GLU A 28 -3.07 3.91 -1.12
N ALA A 29 -3.92 4.41 -2.02
CA ALA A 29 -3.48 5.17 -3.19
C ALA A 29 -2.67 6.43 -2.84
N ALA A 30 -3.10 7.17 -1.81
CA ALA A 30 -2.37 8.34 -1.33
C ALA A 30 -1.04 7.97 -0.67
N LEU A 31 -1.00 6.84 0.06
CA LEU A 31 0.21 6.33 0.70
C LEU A 31 1.23 5.83 -0.32
N ILE A 32 0.80 5.17 -1.40
CA ILE A 32 1.68 4.80 -2.53
C ILE A 32 2.34 6.06 -3.08
N SER A 33 1.57 7.13 -3.30
CA SER A 33 2.08 8.40 -3.80
C SER A 33 3.07 9.06 -2.83
N ALA A 34 2.76 9.05 -1.53
CA ALA A 34 3.65 9.56 -0.50
C ALA A 34 4.96 8.74 -0.41
N TYR A 35 4.87 7.42 -0.49
CA TYR A 35 6.03 6.53 -0.50
C TYR A 35 6.95 6.82 -1.69
N LYS A 36 6.39 6.86 -2.90
CA LYS A 36 7.14 7.17 -4.13
C LYS A 36 7.88 8.51 -4.04
N LYS A 37 7.24 9.53 -3.47
CA LYS A 37 7.83 10.87 -3.29
C LYS A 37 9.00 10.90 -2.31
N HIS A 38 8.92 10.13 -1.22
CA HIS A 38 9.91 10.16 -0.14
C HIS A 38 11.06 9.16 -0.33
N TYR A 39 10.84 8.05 -1.01
CA TYR A 39 11.79 6.93 -1.07
C TYR A 39 12.28 6.60 -2.49
N GLY A 40 11.76 7.24 -3.53
CA GLY A 40 12.45 7.47 -4.81
C GLY A 40 12.75 6.28 -5.74
N SER A 41 12.65 5.01 -5.30
CA SER A 41 13.27 3.90 -6.07
C SER A 41 12.45 2.62 -6.25
N SER A 42 11.17 2.59 -5.91
CA SER A 42 10.35 1.39 -6.12
C SER A 42 9.09 1.74 -6.90
N GLN A 43 9.19 1.62 -8.23
CA GLN A 43 8.11 1.95 -9.16
C GLN A 43 6.89 1.04 -8.94
N ASN A 44 7.11 -0.20 -8.48
CA ASN A 44 6.08 -1.19 -8.23
C ASN A 44 5.93 -1.52 -6.73
N VAL A 45 5.27 -0.63 -5.99
CA VAL A 45 4.90 -0.88 -4.59
C VAL A 45 3.39 -0.88 -4.43
N ARG A 46 2.90 -1.80 -3.60
CA ARG A 46 1.56 -1.82 -3.05
C ARG A 46 1.62 -1.39 -1.60
N VAL A 47 0.60 -0.67 -1.15
CA VAL A 47 0.39 -0.41 0.27
C VAL A 47 -0.85 -1.18 0.69
N GLU A 48 -0.74 -1.89 1.80
CA GLU A 48 -1.85 -2.63 2.41
C GLU A 48 -2.11 -2.11 3.80
N ILE A 49 -3.38 -1.90 4.13
CA ILE A 49 -3.81 -1.54 5.47
C ILE A 49 -4.60 -2.70 6.07
N ASN A 50 -4.12 -3.21 7.21
CA ASN A 50 -4.85 -4.23 7.96
C ASN A 50 -6.13 -3.62 8.54
N ARG A 51 -7.28 -4.14 8.12
CA ARG A 51 -8.61 -3.60 8.49
C ARG A 51 -8.98 -3.77 9.97
N SER A 52 -8.24 -4.61 10.70
CA SER A 52 -8.49 -4.89 12.11
C SER A 52 -7.50 -4.16 13.00
N THR A 53 -6.22 -4.17 12.65
CA THR A 53 -5.15 -3.58 13.46
C THR A 53 -4.81 -2.14 13.04
N GLY A 54 -5.14 -1.77 11.80
CA GLY A 54 -4.73 -0.56 11.10
C GLY A 54 -3.25 -0.52 10.74
N GLU A 55 -2.51 -1.61 10.90
CA GLU A 55 -1.11 -1.71 10.48
C GLU A 55 -0.96 -1.51 8.97
N ILE A 56 0.13 -0.85 8.57
CA ILE A 56 0.37 -0.45 7.19
C ILE A 56 1.64 -1.15 6.73
N HIS A 57 1.50 -1.96 5.70
CA HIS A 57 2.61 -2.65 5.05
C HIS A 57 2.83 -2.07 3.67
N VAL A 58 4.09 -1.82 3.32
CA VAL A 58 4.50 -1.46 1.97
C VAL A 58 5.18 -2.68 1.37
N ILE A 59 4.58 -3.22 0.33
CA ILE A 59 5.06 -4.43 -0.35
C ILE A 59 5.60 -4.04 -1.70
N TYR A 60 6.86 -4.39 -1.94
CA TYR A 60 7.47 -4.32 -3.24
C TYR A 60 7.13 -5.57 -4.04
N ARG A 61 6.76 -5.39 -5.32
CA ARG A 61 6.34 -6.49 -6.18
C ARG A 61 7.16 -6.51 -7.48
N LYS A 62 7.52 -7.70 -7.94
CA LYS A 62 8.01 -7.93 -9.30
C LYS A 62 7.40 -9.18 -9.91
N ASP A 63 7.13 -9.13 -11.21
CA ASP A 63 6.71 -10.31 -11.97
C ASP A 63 7.96 -11.10 -12.42
N VAL A 64 7.95 -12.40 -12.17
CA VAL A 64 9.06 -13.30 -12.55
C VAL A 64 8.89 -13.69 -14.02
N VAL A 65 9.86 -13.32 -14.84
CA VAL A 65 9.84 -13.52 -16.29
C VAL A 65 11.12 -14.19 -16.77
N GLU A 66 11.06 -14.80 -17.96
CA GLU A 66 12.24 -15.39 -18.60
C GLU A 66 13.18 -14.29 -19.13
N GLU A 67 12.63 -13.32 -19.86
CA GLU A 67 13.37 -12.15 -20.37
C GLU A 67 12.82 -10.85 -19.74
N VAL A 68 13.69 -10.13 -19.02
CA VAL A 68 13.34 -8.87 -18.36
C VAL A 68 13.29 -7.74 -19.40
N THR A 69 12.08 -7.24 -19.65
CA THR A 69 11.83 -6.08 -20.53
C THR A 69 11.77 -4.76 -19.76
N ASP A 70 11.29 -4.80 -18.51
CA ASP A 70 11.23 -3.65 -17.61
C ASP A 70 11.75 -4.02 -16.22
N PRO A 71 13.01 -3.71 -15.89
CA PRO A 71 13.63 -4.01 -14.59
C PRO A 71 12.93 -3.35 -13.39
N ALA A 72 12.05 -2.38 -13.60
CA ALA A 72 11.32 -1.71 -12.53
C ALA A 72 10.13 -2.54 -12.01
N VAL A 73 9.58 -3.42 -12.84
CA VAL A 73 8.39 -4.23 -12.52
C VAL A 73 8.61 -5.73 -12.74
N GLN A 74 9.70 -6.13 -13.40
CA GLN A 74 10.06 -7.51 -13.70
C GLN A 74 11.40 -7.91 -13.08
N MET A 75 11.56 -9.21 -12.82
CA MET A 75 12.84 -9.84 -12.49
C MET A 75 12.99 -11.16 -13.22
N SER A 76 14.25 -11.58 -13.40
CA SER A 76 14.54 -12.87 -14.02
C SER A 76 14.23 -14.02 -13.06
N LEU A 77 13.93 -15.20 -13.62
CA LEU A 77 13.81 -16.45 -12.86
C LEU A 77 15.03 -16.70 -11.97
N THR A 78 16.24 -16.50 -12.51
CA THR A 78 17.50 -16.67 -11.78
C THR A 78 17.60 -15.74 -10.56
N GLU A 79 17.16 -14.49 -10.70
CA GLU A 79 17.12 -13.56 -9.58
C GLU A 79 16.11 -14.00 -8.52
N ALA A 80 14.93 -14.48 -8.93
CA ALA A 80 13.89 -14.93 -8.01
C ALA A 80 14.34 -16.18 -7.23
N GLN A 81 14.97 -17.13 -7.92
CA GLN A 81 15.49 -18.38 -7.34
C GLN A 81 16.62 -18.19 -6.33
N ASN A 82 17.30 -17.04 -6.33
CA ASN A 82 18.26 -16.70 -5.26
C ASN A 82 17.57 -16.43 -3.91
N TYR A 83 16.29 -16.06 -3.92
CA TYR A 83 15.49 -15.87 -2.71
C TYR A 83 14.76 -17.15 -2.31
N ASP A 84 14.10 -17.78 -3.28
CA ASP A 84 13.41 -19.06 -3.09
C ASP A 84 13.55 -19.94 -4.33
N PRO A 85 14.21 -21.11 -4.25
CA PRO A 85 14.37 -22.00 -5.39
C PRO A 85 13.05 -22.49 -6.02
N GLU A 86 11.91 -22.38 -5.33
CA GLU A 86 10.60 -22.81 -5.83
C GLU A 86 9.94 -21.84 -6.82
N PHE A 87 10.51 -20.65 -7.05
CA PHE A 87 9.95 -19.71 -8.03
C PHE A 87 9.98 -20.26 -9.46
N GLU A 88 8.90 -19.99 -10.20
CA GLU A 88 8.69 -20.29 -11.61
C GLU A 88 8.41 -19.02 -12.44
N VAL A 89 8.56 -19.10 -13.76
CA VAL A 89 8.15 -18.01 -14.66
C VAL A 89 6.64 -17.84 -14.61
N GLY A 90 6.19 -16.61 -14.40
CA GLY A 90 4.79 -16.27 -14.17
C GLY A 90 4.45 -16.03 -12.70
N ASP A 91 5.33 -16.39 -11.78
CA ASP A 91 5.16 -16.07 -10.37
C ASP A 91 5.33 -14.58 -10.07
N VAL A 92 4.95 -14.21 -8.85
CA VAL A 92 5.09 -12.87 -8.32
C VAL A 92 6.01 -12.91 -7.12
N PHE A 93 7.13 -12.20 -7.22
CA PHE A 93 7.99 -11.92 -6.09
C PHE A 93 7.44 -10.74 -5.29
N GLU A 94 7.25 -10.94 -3.99
CA GLU A 94 6.84 -9.90 -3.05
C GLU A 94 7.84 -9.78 -1.90
N SER A 95 8.15 -8.54 -1.49
CA SER A 95 9.01 -8.27 -0.34
C SER A 95 8.50 -7.08 0.45
N GLU A 96 8.43 -7.22 1.78
CA GLU A 96 8.05 -6.12 2.65
C GLU A 96 9.18 -5.09 2.75
N VAL A 97 8.89 -3.85 2.33
CA VAL A 97 9.83 -2.73 2.31
C VAL A 97 9.38 -1.57 3.20
N THR A 98 8.46 -1.83 4.13
CA THR A 98 7.89 -0.84 5.06
C THR A 98 8.99 -0.12 5.87
N PRO A 99 9.23 1.19 5.67
CA PRO A 99 10.22 1.92 6.44
C PRO A 99 9.75 2.08 7.89
N ARG A 100 10.66 1.93 8.86
CA ARG A 100 10.33 2.09 10.29
C ARG A 100 9.71 3.44 10.64
N SER A 101 10.06 4.50 9.89
CA SER A 101 9.54 5.86 10.08
C SER A 101 8.26 6.15 9.28
N PHE A 102 7.77 5.21 8.48
CA PHE A 102 6.64 5.43 7.57
C PHE A 102 5.33 5.68 8.30
N GLY A 103 5.17 5.18 9.53
CA GLY A 103 3.95 5.36 10.33
C GLY A 103 3.54 6.83 10.51
N ARG A 104 4.49 7.76 10.66
CA ARG A 104 4.16 9.20 10.79
C ARG A 104 3.64 9.78 9.47
N ILE A 105 4.32 9.48 8.37
CA ILE A 105 3.90 9.91 7.03
C ILE A 105 2.50 9.33 6.74
N ALA A 106 2.29 8.09 7.12
CA ALA A 106 1.05 7.40 6.85
C ALA A 106 -0.14 8.00 7.61
N ALA A 107 0.03 8.28 8.91
CA ALA A 107 -0.98 8.96 9.71
C ALA A 107 -1.35 10.35 9.15
N GLN A 108 -0.36 11.13 8.71
CA GLN A 108 -0.59 12.46 8.12
C GLN A 108 -1.35 12.38 6.80
N THR A 109 -0.92 11.48 5.91
CA THR A 109 -1.58 11.24 4.63
C THR A 109 -3.01 10.75 4.81
N ALA A 110 -3.23 9.75 5.68
CA ALA A 110 -4.55 9.20 5.95
C ALA A 110 -5.52 10.28 6.47
N LYS A 111 -5.07 11.12 7.41
CA LYS A 111 -5.86 12.26 7.90
C LYS A 111 -6.28 13.20 6.77
N HIS A 112 -5.38 13.52 5.85
CA HIS A 112 -5.70 14.41 4.72
C HIS A 112 -6.75 13.79 3.79
N VAL A 113 -6.60 12.50 3.46
CA VAL A 113 -7.55 11.79 2.59
C VAL A 113 -8.93 11.73 3.23
N VAL A 114 -9.01 11.40 4.52
CA VAL A 114 -10.29 11.35 5.25
C VAL A 114 -10.99 12.71 5.21
N VAL A 115 -10.28 13.80 5.50
CA VAL A 115 -10.85 15.17 5.44
C VAL A 115 -11.32 15.53 4.03
N GLN A 116 -10.61 15.10 3.00
CA GLN A 116 -11.03 15.31 1.61
C GLN A 116 -12.32 14.55 1.29
N ARG A 117 -12.41 13.28 1.67
CA ARG A 117 -13.61 12.45 1.44
C ARG A 117 -14.84 12.99 2.16
N ILE A 118 -14.68 13.51 3.37
CA ILE A 118 -15.78 14.18 4.10
C ILE A 118 -16.30 15.37 3.30
N ARG A 119 -15.41 16.24 2.81
CA ARG A 119 -15.80 17.42 2.02
C ARG A 119 -16.47 17.07 0.69
N GLU A 120 -16.05 15.97 0.06
CA GLU A 120 -16.65 15.48 -1.18
C GLU A 120 -18.06 14.93 -0.95
N ALA A 121 -18.30 14.27 0.18
CA ALA A 121 -19.62 13.75 0.54
C ALA A 121 -20.62 14.83 0.99
N GLU A 122 -20.14 16.00 1.43
CA GLU A 122 -20.98 17.15 1.83
C GLU A 122 -21.35 18.08 0.66
N ARG A 123 -20.80 17.87 -0.53
CA ARG A 123 -21.16 18.61 -1.76
C ARG A 123 -22.29 17.93 -2.51
#